data_AF-A0AAX2ISC0-F1
#
_entry.id   AF-A0AAX2ISC0-F1
#
_cell.length_a   1.000
_cell.length_b   1.000
_cell.length_c   1.000
_cell.angle_alpha   90.00
_cell.angle_beta   90.00
_cell.angle_gamma   90.00
#
_symmetry.space_group_name_H-M   'P 1'
#
loop_
_entity.id
_entity.type
_entity.pdbx_description
1 polymer ?
#
loop_
_entity_poly.entity_id
_entity_poly.type
_entity_poly.pdbx_seq_one_letter_code
_entity_poly.pdbx_strand_id
1 'polypeptide(L)'
;MIDGIMVLWFILLMLSLAFIAYDVREMPIDWVQKLGWVLVVAYTGPLGLFFYFLTCRSPGKGLHALYTKAQWKQAVNSEVHCLAGDATGIIFAAIFLSFIDLSNGVELILEYISAFIFGWVIFQAGMMRSMYSSYGEALRKTFFAETVSMNFVMMGMIPVMMILMNSFEYGRNPAHLQFWFIMGMATLVGGFIAFPINNWLVKKKLKHGCMTLPEGGEHTEGHMAHHHEEHEAHSQTQAKMIGSKGRHAHTHEMGSLPLNIQLQYVGISFAILLIIVLIMAFFVPLKV
;
A
#
# COMPACT_ATOMS: atom_id res chain seq x y z
N MET A 1 -23.38 17.69 15.00
CA MET A 1 -21.94 18.06 15.01
C MET A 1 -21.09 17.11 14.19
N ILE A 2 -21.28 15.79 14.33
CA ILE A 2 -20.52 14.80 13.54
C ILE A 2 -20.76 14.89 12.03
N ASP A 3 -21.97 15.25 11.61
CA ASP A 3 -22.29 15.42 10.18
C ASP A 3 -21.47 16.54 9.53
N GLY A 4 -21.26 17.66 10.24
CA GLY A 4 -20.40 18.75 9.76
C GLY A 4 -18.95 18.32 9.61
N ILE A 5 -18.44 17.50 10.54
CA ILE A 5 -17.09 16.92 10.47
C ILE A 5 -16.99 15.98 9.26
N MET A 6 -17.98 15.10 9.06
CA MET A 6 -18.00 14.19 7.91
C MET A 6 -18.07 14.95 6.58
N VAL A 7 -18.92 15.96 6.46
CA VAL A 7 -19.01 16.80 5.25
C VAL A 7 -17.66 17.46 4.96
N LEU A 8 -17.04 18.09 5.95
CA LEU A 8 -15.70 18.67 5.79
C LEU A 8 -14.66 17.62 5.38
N TRP A 9 -14.69 16.45 6.03
CA TRP A 9 -13.81 15.33 5.72
C TRP A 9 -13.93 14.90 4.26
N PHE A 10 -15.15 14.70 3.76
CA PHE A 10 -15.38 14.28 2.38
C PHE A 10 -15.04 15.38 1.36
N ILE A 11 -15.25 16.66 1.67
CA ILE A 11 -14.77 17.76 0.82
C ILE A 11 -13.24 17.70 0.69
N LEU A 12 -12.52 17.59 1.81
CA LEU A 12 -11.06 17.50 1.82
C LEU A 12 -10.57 16.22 1.13
N LEU A 13 -11.27 15.10 1.31
CA LEU A 13 -10.98 13.84 0.65
C LEU A 13 -11.10 13.99 -0.87
N MET A 14 -12.20 14.57 -1.38
CA MET A 14 -12.40 14.74 -2.82
C MET A 14 -11.35 15.67 -3.43
N LEU A 15 -10.99 16.76 -2.75
CA LEU A 15 -9.91 17.64 -3.20
C LEU A 15 -8.56 16.91 -3.21
N SER A 16 -8.28 16.11 -2.19
CA SER A 16 -7.04 15.34 -2.08
C SER A 16 -6.96 14.27 -3.17
N LEU A 17 -8.07 13.59 -3.44
CA LEU A 17 -8.18 12.56 -4.46
C LEU A 17 -8.01 13.16 -5.87
N ALA A 18 -8.65 14.29 -6.15
CA ALA A 18 -8.48 15.00 -7.42
C ALA A 18 -7.02 15.41 -7.65
N PHE A 19 -6.35 15.93 -6.61
CA PHE A 19 -4.95 16.30 -6.68
C PHE A 19 -4.06 15.10 -6.99
N ILE A 20 -4.15 14.02 -6.19
CA ILE A 20 -3.24 12.88 -6.35
C ILE A 20 -3.49 12.12 -7.66
N ALA A 21 -4.74 12.02 -8.11
CA ALA A 21 -5.09 11.38 -9.37
C ALA A 21 -4.45 12.08 -10.58
N TYR A 22 -4.14 13.37 -10.46
CA TYR A 22 -3.39 14.14 -11.44
C TYR A 22 -1.87 14.02 -11.20
N ASP A 23 -1.39 14.35 -10.00
CA ASP A 23 0.04 14.50 -9.69
C ASP A 23 0.83 13.18 -9.79
N VAL A 24 0.23 12.05 -9.39
CA VAL A 24 0.91 10.74 -9.35
C VAL A 24 1.29 10.23 -10.74
N ARG A 25 0.66 10.76 -11.81
CA ARG A 25 0.93 10.37 -13.20
C ARG A 25 2.36 10.69 -13.62
N GLU A 26 2.88 11.81 -13.13
CA GLU A 26 4.22 12.32 -13.41
C GLU A 26 5.30 11.67 -12.55
N MET A 27 4.92 10.93 -11.50
CA MET A 27 5.90 10.31 -10.60
C MET A 27 6.59 9.11 -11.27
N PRO A 28 7.92 8.95 -11.10
CA PRO A 28 8.71 7.87 -11.67
C PRO A 28 8.60 6.59 -10.83
N ILE A 29 7.37 6.13 -10.62
CA ILE A 29 7.01 4.92 -9.87
C ILE A 29 6.19 4.00 -10.78
N ASP A 30 6.14 2.71 -10.48
CA ASP A 30 5.34 1.77 -11.25
C ASP A 30 3.83 1.99 -11.08
N TRP A 31 3.05 1.41 -11.98
CA TRP A 31 1.60 1.63 -12.03
C TRP A 31 0.87 1.08 -10.80
N VAL A 32 1.36 0.01 -10.16
CA VAL A 32 0.77 -0.55 -8.94
C VAL A 32 1.02 0.41 -7.78
N GLN A 33 2.20 1.02 -7.72
CA GLN A 33 2.48 2.07 -6.74
C GLN A 33 1.64 3.33 -6.95
N LYS A 34 1.42 3.74 -8.20
CA LYS A 34 0.49 4.86 -8.51
C LYS A 34 -0.92 4.56 -8.01
N LEU A 35 -1.41 3.35 -8.31
CA LEU A 35 -2.73 2.90 -7.86
C LEU A 35 -2.83 2.84 -6.34
N GLY A 36 -1.81 2.27 -5.67
CA GLY A 36 -1.77 2.17 -4.21
C GLY A 36 -1.91 3.53 -3.53
N TRP A 37 -1.18 4.54 -4.01
CA TRP A 37 -1.29 5.90 -3.48
C TRP A 37 -2.67 6.53 -3.71
N VAL A 38 -3.25 6.35 -4.90
CA VAL A 38 -4.61 6.86 -5.19
C VAL A 38 -5.63 6.21 -4.25
N LEU A 39 -5.56 4.90 -4.04
CA LEU A 39 -6.48 4.18 -3.17
C LEU A 39 -6.31 4.56 -1.69
N VAL A 40 -5.08 4.62 -1.19
CA VAL A 40 -4.83 5.05 0.19
C VAL A 40 -5.36 6.46 0.42
N VAL A 41 -5.20 7.39 -0.52
CA VAL A 41 -5.80 8.74 -0.42
C VAL A 41 -7.32 8.69 -0.55
N ALA A 42 -7.88 7.81 -1.37
CA ALA A 42 -9.33 7.63 -1.44
C ALA A 42 -9.92 7.14 -0.10
N TYR A 43 -9.16 6.38 0.70
CA TYR A 43 -9.60 5.92 2.02
C TYR A 43 -9.34 6.95 3.12
N THR A 44 -8.16 7.57 3.10
CA THR A 44 -7.63 8.35 4.24
C THR A 44 -7.63 9.87 3.99
N GLY A 45 -8.05 10.30 2.80
CA GLY A 45 -8.20 11.70 2.41
C GLY A 45 -6.92 12.52 2.57
N PRO A 46 -6.99 13.70 3.21
CA PRO A 46 -5.86 14.63 3.30
C PRO A 46 -4.67 14.07 4.09
N LEU A 47 -4.89 13.10 5.00
CA LEU A 47 -3.80 12.47 5.74
C LEU A 47 -2.95 11.56 4.85
N GLY A 48 -3.59 10.75 3.99
CA GLY A 48 -2.86 9.97 2.99
C GLY A 48 -2.07 10.88 2.04
N LEU A 49 -2.68 11.99 1.61
CA LEU A 49 -2.03 12.95 0.72
C LEU A 49 -0.82 13.61 1.41
N PHE A 50 -0.93 13.93 2.70
CA PHE A 50 0.18 14.43 3.50
C PHE A 50 1.37 13.44 3.50
N PHE A 51 1.12 12.14 3.71
CA PHE A 51 2.18 11.14 3.65
C PHE A 51 2.74 10.94 2.23
N TYR A 52 1.91 11.07 1.19
CA TYR A 52 2.37 11.05 -0.20
C TYR A 52 3.41 12.15 -0.46
N PHE A 53 3.16 13.38 0.00
CA PHE A 53 4.14 14.47 -0.10
C PHE A 53 5.45 14.15 0.62
N LEU A 54 5.39 13.58 1.82
CA LEU A 54 6.57 13.33 2.63
C LEU A 54 7.42 12.15 2.14
N THR A 55 6.79 11.16 1.51
CA THR A 55 7.42 9.84 1.32
C THR A 55 7.55 9.41 -0.12
N CYS A 56 6.79 9.98 -1.06
CA CYS A 56 6.82 9.59 -2.47
C CYS A 56 7.08 10.79 -3.39
N ARG A 57 6.31 11.88 -3.27
CA ARG A 57 6.43 13.02 -4.17
C ARG A 57 7.78 13.74 -4.03
N SER A 58 8.66 13.60 -5.02
CA SER A 58 9.97 14.24 -4.99
C SER A 58 9.89 15.75 -5.26
N PRO A 59 10.78 16.56 -4.67
CA PRO A 59 10.78 18.02 -4.87
C PRO A 59 11.29 18.45 -6.26
N GLY A 60 11.80 17.52 -7.07
CA GLY A 60 12.33 17.79 -8.41
C GLY A 60 12.64 16.53 -9.20
N LYS A 61 12.89 16.72 -10.51
CA LYS A 61 13.28 15.65 -11.45
C LYS A 61 14.65 15.07 -11.07
N GLY A 62 14.81 13.76 -11.23
CA GLY A 62 16.04 13.01 -10.94
C GLY A 62 16.34 12.83 -9.45
N LEU A 63 15.54 13.41 -8.55
CA LEU A 63 15.78 13.37 -7.10
C LEU A 63 14.97 12.28 -6.39
N HIS A 64 14.07 11.57 -7.09
CA HIS A 64 13.11 10.67 -6.47
C HIS A 64 13.78 9.50 -5.73
N ALA A 65 14.77 8.85 -6.34
CA ALA A 65 15.50 7.76 -5.69
C ALA A 65 16.22 8.20 -4.41
N LEU A 66 16.79 9.41 -4.40
CA LEU A 66 17.44 9.97 -3.21
C LEU A 66 16.40 10.38 -2.15
N TYR A 67 15.30 10.99 -2.58
CA TYR A 67 14.24 11.50 -1.70
C TYR A 67 13.54 10.37 -0.93
N THR A 68 13.33 9.23 -1.57
CA THR A 68 12.64 8.06 -1.01
C THR A 68 13.58 7.11 -0.27
N LYS A 69 14.90 7.33 -0.29
CA LYS A 69 15.92 6.43 0.27
C LYS A 69 15.80 6.18 1.78
N ALA A 70 15.28 7.16 2.53
CA ALA A 70 15.18 7.05 3.98
C ALA A 70 14.30 5.85 4.39
N GLN A 71 14.74 5.07 5.39
CA GLN A 71 14.07 3.82 5.77
C GLN A 71 12.60 3.98 6.11
N TRP A 72 12.24 5.00 6.89
CA TRP A 72 10.84 5.25 7.24
C TRP A 72 9.97 5.61 6.02
N LYS A 73 10.54 6.26 4.99
CA LYS A 73 9.84 6.53 3.73
C LYS A 73 9.63 5.25 2.92
N GLN A 74 10.64 4.39 2.88
CA GLN A 74 10.51 3.06 2.28
C GLN A 74 9.44 2.23 3.02
N ALA A 75 9.41 2.29 4.35
CA ALA A 75 8.38 1.65 5.16
C ALA A 75 6.96 2.17 4.85
N VAL A 76 6.77 3.49 4.79
CA VAL A 76 5.46 4.07 4.41
C VAL A 76 5.04 3.66 3.01
N ASN A 77 5.94 3.69 2.03
CA ASN A 77 5.58 3.25 0.68
C ASN A 77 5.27 1.75 0.66
N SER A 78 6.01 0.91 1.39
CA SER A 78 5.69 -0.51 1.54
C SER A 78 4.32 -0.72 2.18
N GLU A 79 3.98 0.08 3.19
CA GLU A 79 2.68 0.07 3.87
C GLU A 79 1.54 0.45 2.92
N VAL A 80 1.74 1.47 2.08
CA VAL A 80 0.72 1.91 1.11
C VAL A 80 0.28 0.76 0.20
N HIS A 81 1.19 -0.15 -0.14
CA HIS A 81 0.86 -1.29 -1.00
C HIS A 81 -0.03 -2.33 -0.32
N CYS A 82 0.30 -2.75 0.90
CA CYS A 82 -0.58 -3.68 1.63
C CYS A 82 -1.89 -2.99 2.01
N LEU A 83 -1.81 -1.79 2.59
CA LEU A 83 -2.98 -1.07 3.07
C LEU A 83 -3.97 -0.76 1.94
N ALA A 84 -3.49 -0.43 0.74
CA ALA A 84 -4.35 -0.26 -0.43
C ALA A 84 -5.15 -1.53 -0.74
N GLY A 85 -4.48 -2.68 -0.85
CA GLY A 85 -5.13 -3.94 -1.19
C GLY A 85 -6.02 -4.49 -0.07
N ASP A 86 -5.53 -4.46 1.16
CA ASP A 86 -6.25 -4.94 2.35
C ASP A 86 -7.56 -4.15 2.52
N ALA A 87 -7.48 -2.81 2.53
CA ALA A 87 -8.67 -1.98 2.65
C ALA A 87 -9.61 -2.13 1.44
N THR A 88 -9.07 -2.26 0.22
CA THR A 88 -9.90 -2.53 -0.97
C THR A 88 -10.70 -3.82 -0.80
N GLY A 89 -10.05 -4.91 -0.38
CA GLY A 89 -10.70 -6.22 -0.30
C GLY A 89 -11.74 -6.29 0.84
N ILE A 90 -11.50 -5.64 1.99
CA ILE A 90 -12.52 -5.48 3.03
C ILE A 90 -13.71 -4.68 2.49
N ILE A 91 -13.48 -3.51 1.89
CA ILE A 91 -14.58 -2.67 1.38
C ILE A 91 -15.38 -3.43 0.31
N PHE A 92 -14.70 -4.10 -0.61
CA PHE A 92 -15.33 -4.91 -1.66
C PHE A 92 -16.21 -6.01 -1.07
N ALA A 93 -15.69 -6.75 -0.08
CA ALA A 93 -16.45 -7.77 0.63
C ALA A 93 -17.64 -7.15 1.39
N ALA A 94 -17.42 -6.11 2.19
CA ALA A 94 -18.45 -5.45 2.97
C ALA A 94 -19.62 -4.95 2.10
N ILE A 95 -19.33 -4.40 0.92
CA ILE A 95 -20.38 -3.99 -0.04
C ILE A 95 -21.19 -5.21 -0.49
N PHE A 96 -20.52 -6.29 -0.91
CA PHE A 96 -21.22 -7.48 -1.39
C PHE A 96 -22.01 -8.19 -0.28
N LEU A 97 -21.43 -8.28 0.92
CA LEU A 97 -22.04 -8.89 2.10
C LEU A 97 -23.18 -8.05 2.66
N SER A 98 -23.22 -6.74 2.42
CA SER A 98 -24.37 -5.90 2.82
C SER A 98 -25.71 -6.33 2.19
N PHE A 99 -25.67 -7.15 1.13
CA PHE A 99 -26.86 -7.71 0.48
C PHE A 99 -27.25 -9.10 1.01
N ILE A 100 -26.49 -9.67 1.95
CA ILE A 100 -26.66 -11.02 2.47
C ILE A 100 -26.72 -10.96 3.99
N ASP A 101 -27.76 -11.55 4.61
CA ASP A 101 -27.86 -11.61 6.07
C ASP A 101 -26.97 -12.74 6.60
N LEU A 102 -25.74 -12.40 7.00
CA LEU A 102 -24.79 -13.32 7.60
C LEU A 102 -24.51 -12.95 9.06
N SER A 103 -23.93 -13.90 9.79
CA SER A 103 -23.46 -13.63 11.14
C SER A 103 -22.20 -12.75 11.08
N ASN A 104 -22.07 -11.79 12.01
CA ASN A 104 -20.93 -10.87 12.05
C ASN A 104 -19.56 -11.60 12.03
N GLY A 105 -19.49 -12.81 12.63
CA GLY A 105 -18.27 -13.61 12.63
C GLY A 105 -17.93 -14.17 11.25
N VAL A 106 -18.92 -14.64 10.49
CA VAL A 106 -18.72 -15.12 9.12
C VAL A 106 -18.37 -13.97 8.19
N GLU A 107 -19.04 -12.80 8.32
CA GLU A 107 -18.70 -11.60 7.56
C GLU A 107 -17.23 -11.21 7.74
N LEU A 108 -16.76 -11.14 9.00
CA LEU A 108 -15.38 -10.80 9.32
C LEU A 108 -14.37 -11.76 8.68
N ILE A 109 -14.66 -13.06 8.66
CA ILE A 109 -13.81 -14.07 8.02
C ILE A 109 -13.76 -13.84 6.50
N LEU A 110 -14.90 -13.60 5.87
CA LEU A 110 -14.99 -13.36 4.42
C LEU A 110 -14.30 -12.05 4.03
N GLU A 111 -14.47 -10.98 4.81
CA GLU A 111 -13.76 -9.72 4.64
C GLU A 111 -12.24 -9.91 4.77
N TYR A 112 -11.78 -10.65 5.78
CA TYR A 112 -10.35 -10.96 5.96
C TYR A 112 -9.78 -11.72 4.75
N ILE A 113 -10.48 -12.77 4.29
CA ILE A 113 -10.04 -13.56 3.13
C ILE A 113 -9.98 -12.69 1.88
N SER A 114 -11.00 -11.87 1.65
CA SER A 114 -11.06 -10.95 0.50
C SER A 114 -9.91 -9.96 0.54
N ALA A 115 -9.69 -9.28 1.67
CA ALA A 115 -8.55 -8.38 1.86
C ALA A 115 -7.22 -9.05 1.61
N PHE A 116 -6.99 -10.22 2.21
CA PHE A 116 -5.76 -10.95 2.01
C PHE A 116 -5.52 -11.31 0.53
N ILE A 117 -6.55 -11.69 -0.21
CA ILE A 117 -6.43 -11.97 -1.65
C ILE A 117 -6.08 -10.70 -2.43
N PHE A 118 -6.77 -9.59 -2.18
CA PHE A 118 -6.49 -8.32 -2.87
C PHE A 118 -5.09 -7.80 -2.53
N GLY A 119 -4.74 -7.72 -1.25
CA GLY A 119 -3.43 -7.32 -0.76
C GLY A 119 -2.30 -8.19 -1.33
N TRP A 120 -2.42 -9.51 -1.20
CA TRP A 120 -1.39 -10.44 -1.64
C TRP A 120 -1.21 -10.50 -3.15
N VAL A 121 -2.30 -10.74 -3.87
CA VAL A 121 -2.26 -11.03 -5.31
C VAL A 121 -2.03 -9.72 -6.06
N ILE A 122 -2.93 -8.75 -5.90
CA ILE A 122 -2.93 -7.56 -6.76
C ILE A 122 -1.79 -6.62 -6.39
N PHE A 123 -1.64 -6.28 -5.11
CA PHE A 123 -0.72 -5.23 -4.68
C PHE A 123 0.68 -5.77 -4.38
N GLN A 124 0.80 -6.71 -3.44
CA GLN A 124 2.11 -7.14 -2.95
C GLN A 124 2.89 -7.91 -4.02
N ALA A 125 2.28 -8.93 -4.63
CA ALA A 125 2.91 -9.65 -5.73
C ALA A 125 3.00 -8.83 -7.02
N GLY A 126 2.05 -7.92 -7.27
CA GLY A 126 2.08 -7.00 -8.41
C GLY A 126 3.30 -6.07 -8.37
N MET A 127 3.54 -5.41 -7.23
CA MET A 127 4.71 -4.55 -7.01
C MET A 127 6.03 -5.29 -7.19
N MET A 128 6.11 -6.50 -6.63
CA MET A 128 7.34 -7.27 -6.65
C MET A 128 7.55 -8.06 -7.96
N ARG A 129 6.62 -7.96 -8.92
CA ARG A 129 6.67 -8.75 -10.17
C ARG A 129 7.98 -8.55 -10.92
N SER A 130 8.49 -7.32 -10.97
CA SER A 130 9.72 -6.95 -11.69
C SER A 130 10.99 -7.50 -11.03
N MET A 131 10.90 -7.94 -9.77
CA MET A 131 12.03 -8.46 -8.98
C MET A 131 12.23 -9.97 -9.14
N TYR A 132 11.26 -10.67 -9.74
CA TYR A 132 11.24 -12.13 -9.84
C TYR A 132 11.03 -12.61 -11.28
N SER A 133 11.44 -13.84 -11.54
CA SER A 133 11.33 -14.45 -12.87
C SER A 133 9.86 -14.64 -13.29
N SER A 134 9.02 -15.09 -12.36
CA SER A 134 7.60 -15.37 -12.57
C SER A 134 6.72 -14.71 -11.51
N TYR A 135 5.45 -14.48 -11.85
CA TYR A 135 4.48 -13.96 -10.90
C TYR A 135 4.17 -14.97 -9.78
N GLY A 136 4.19 -16.27 -10.07
CA GLY A 136 4.07 -17.32 -9.06
C GLY A 136 5.21 -17.29 -8.04
N GLU A 137 6.42 -16.97 -8.47
CA GLU A 137 7.54 -16.76 -7.56
C GLU A 137 7.31 -15.52 -6.68
N ALA A 138 6.84 -14.41 -7.26
CA ALA A 138 6.49 -13.20 -6.52
C ALA A 138 5.44 -13.51 -5.43
N LEU A 139 4.35 -14.18 -5.78
CA LEU A 139 3.31 -14.63 -4.85
C LEU A 139 3.91 -15.45 -3.70
N ARG A 140 4.71 -16.47 -4.01
CA ARG A 140 5.31 -17.33 -2.98
C ARG A 140 6.24 -16.56 -2.04
N LYS A 141 7.00 -15.60 -2.58
CA LYS A 141 7.98 -14.82 -1.81
C LYS A 141 7.33 -13.71 -0.99
N THR A 142 6.20 -13.16 -1.44
CA THR A 142 5.47 -12.10 -0.72
C THR A 142 4.51 -12.64 0.34
N PHE A 143 4.07 -13.89 0.24
CA PHE A 143 3.04 -14.48 1.12
C PHE A 143 3.30 -14.25 2.61
N PHE A 144 4.52 -14.55 3.08
CA PHE A 144 4.89 -14.37 4.49
C PHE A 144 4.74 -12.92 4.94
N ALA A 145 5.34 -12.02 4.16
CA ALA A 145 5.40 -10.62 4.53
C ALA A 145 4.01 -9.98 4.46
N GLU A 146 3.17 -10.43 3.53
CA GLU A 146 1.78 -10.03 3.45
C GLU A 146 0.96 -10.52 4.63
N THR A 147 1.05 -11.80 4.98
CA THR A 147 0.30 -12.41 6.09
C THR A 147 0.55 -11.65 7.40
N VAL A 148 1.81 -11.38 7.70
CA VAL A 148 2.18 -10.67 8.93
C VAL A 148 1.70 -9.21 8.89
N SER A 149 1.81 -8.54 7.74
CA SER A 149 1.36 -7.16 7.57
C SER A 149 -0.16 -7.02 7.71
N MET A 150 -0.92 -7.80 6.95
CA MET A 150 -2.39 -7.84 6.99
C MET A 150 -2.91 -8.09 8.40
N ASN A 151 -2.29 -9.00 9.14
CA ASN A 151 -2.65 -9.22 10.55
C ASN A 151 -2.55 -7.94 11.37
N PHE A 152 -1.46 -7.18 11.26
CA PHE A 152 -1.32 -5.91 12.00
C PHE A 152 -2.27 -4.82 11.49
N VAL A 153 -2.55 -4.76 10.19
CA VAL A 153 -3.58 -3.87 9.64
C VAL A 153 -4.93 -4.18 10.30
N MET A 154 -5.30 -5.46 10.38
CA MET A 154 -6.55 -5.91 11.00
C MET A 154 -6.60 -5.71 12.51
N MET A 155 -5.45 -5.77 13.21
CA MET A 155 -5.40 -5.41 14.64
C MET A 155 -5.86 -3.97 14.89
N GLY A 156 -5.64 -3.06 13.93
CA GLY A 156 -6.15 -1.68 14.00
C GLY A 156 -7.53 -1.50 13.39
N MET A 157 -7.81 -2.12 12.23
CA MET A 157 -9.09 -1.95 11.53
C MET A 157 -10.27 -2.57 12.29
N ILE A 158 -10.13 -3.81 12.78
CA ILE A 158 -11.25 -4.53 13.41
C ILE A 158 -11.82 -3.77 14.61
N PRO A 159 -11.03 -3.31 15.60
CA PRO A 159 -11.58 -2.56 16.73
C PRO A 159 -12.35 -1.31 16.31
N VAL A 160 -11.80 -0.55 15.35
CA VAL A 160 -12.44 0.69 14.89
C VAL A 160 -13.74 0.39 14.15
N MET A 161 -13.74 -0.60 13.26
CA MET A 161 -14.95 -1.05 12.57
C MET A 161 -16.00 -1.53 13.58
N MET A 162 -15.65 -2.44 14.49
CA MET A 162 -16.59 -2.97 15.48
C MET A 162 -17.16 -1.87 16.39
N ILE A 163 -16.34 -0.93 16.86
CA ILE A 163 -16.84 0.14 17.74
C ILE A 163 -17.71 1.13 16.96
N LEU A 164 -17.21 1.66 15.84
CA LEU A 164 -17.91 2.74 15.13
C LEU A 164 -19.13 2.23 14.37
N MET A 165 -19.07 1.07 13.73
CA MET A 165 -20.23 0.52 13.01
C MET A 165 -21.41 0.18 13.94
N ASN A 166 -21.18 -0.01 15.23
CA ASN A 166 -22.24 -0.19 16.23
C ASN A 166 -22.62 1.13 16.93
N SER A 167 -21.83 2.20 16.75
CA SER A 167 -22.12 3.53 17.30
C SER A 167 -22.94 4.41 16.34
N PHE A 168 -22.89 4.14 15.04
CA PHE A 168 -23.62 4.88 14.00
C PHE A 168 -24.78 4.07 13.43
N GLU A 169 -25.93 4.73 13.22
CA GLU A 169 -27.16 4.11 12.70
C GLU A 169 -26.97 3.44 11.33
N TYR A 170 -26.23 4.08 10.41
CA TYR A 170 -25.96 3.57 9.06
C TYR A 170 -24.50 3.15 8.89
N GLY A 171 -23.82 2.78 9.98
CA GLY A 171 -22.38 2.47 9.97
C GLY A 171 -22.00 1.28 9.08
N ARG A 172 -22.93 0.35 8.84
CA ARG A 172 -22.72 -0.83 7.98
C ARG A 172 -23.32 -0.70 6.59
N ASN A 173 -24.04 0.38 6.30
CA ASN A 173 -24.74 0.54 5.03
C ASN A 173 -23.88 1.32 4.02
N PRO A 174 -23.38 0.68 2.95
CA PRO A 174 -22.51 1.34 1.98
C PRO A 174 -23.17 2.47 1.19
N ALA A 175 -24.51 2.59 1.23
CA ALA A 175 -25.23 3.70 0.64
C ALA A 175 -25.10 5.02 1.44
N HIS A 176 -24.54 4.99 2.64
CA HIS A 176 -24.42 6.16 3.52
C HIS A 176 -22.95 6.58 3.74
N LEU A 177 -22.75 7.89 3.90
CA LEU A 177 -21.41 8.48 4.16
C LEU A 177 -20.77 7.96 5.46
N GLN A 178 -21.57 7.54 6.43
CA GLN A 178 -21.08 7.00 7.71
C GLN A 178 -20.23 5.75 7.49
N PHE A 179 -20.66 4.82 6.63
CA PHE A 179 -19.88 3.64 6.28
C PHE A 179 -18.50 4.02 5.75
N TRP A 180 -18.44 4.88 4.74
CA TRP A 180 -17.18 5.30 4.11
C TRP A 180 -16.26 6.05 5.08
N PHE A 181 -16.83 6.85 5.98
CA PHE A 181 -16.07 7.53 7.02
C PHE A 181 -15.45 6.54 8.00
N ILE A 182 -16.21 5.54 8.45
CA ILE A 182 -15.73 4.49 9.35
C ILE A 182 -14.62 3.67 8.69
N MET A 183 -14.81 3.27 7.42
CA MET A 183 -13.79 2.54 6.66
C MET A 183 -12.49 3.35 6.58
N GLY A 184 -12.57 4.65 6.26
CA GLY A 184 -11.40 5.53 6.22
C GLY A 184 -10.69 5.66 7.57
N MET A 185 -11.44 5.83 8.66
CA MET A 185 -10.89 5.88 10.01
C MET A 185 -10.24 4.55 10.43
N ALA A 186 -10.87 3.41 10.08
CA ALA A 186 -10.33 2.09 10.33
C ALA A 186 -9.02 1.90 9.57
N THR A 187 -8.96 2.25 8.28
CA THR A 187 -7.75 2.19 7.46
C THR A 187 -6.62 3.04 8.03
N LEU A 188 -6.91 4.24 8.54
CA LEU A 188 -5.91 5.10 9.20
C LEU A 188 -5.29 4.42 10.42
N VAL A 189 -6.13 3.88 11.31
CA VAL A 189 -5.66 3.19 12.52
C VAL A 189 -4.93 1.89 12.16
N GLY A 190 -5.45 1.13 11.20
CA GLY A 190 -4.81 -0.08 10.67
C GLY A 190 -3.40 0.20 10.16
N GLY A 191 -3.25 1.19 9.26
CA GLY A 191 -1.94 1.59 8.75
C GLY A 191 -0.98 2.09 9.83
N PHE A 192 -1.48 2.82 10.84
CA PHE A 192 -0.67 3.26 11.96
C PHE A 192 -0.13 2.08 12.80
N ILE A 193 -0.98 1.09 13.08
CA ILE A 193 -0.60 -0.11 13.84
C ILE A 193 0.33 -1.03 13.02
N ALA A 194 0.16 -1.08 11.70
CA ALA A 194 0.98 -1.89 10.80
C ALA A 194 2.34 -1.27 10.47
N PHE A 195 2.50 0.06 10.58
CA PHE A 195 3.74 0.76 10.26
C PHE A 195 5.01 0.15 10.91
N PRO A 196 5.05 -0.18 12.22
CA PRO A 196 6.25 -0.75 12.83
C PRO A 196 6.67 -2.09 12.23
N ILE A 197 5.70 -2.95 11.91
CA ILE A 197 6.00 -4.27 11.35
C ILE A 197 6.44 -4.16 9.89
N ASN A 198 5.83 -3.28 9.09
CA ASN A 198 6.26 -3.04 7.72
C ASN A 198 7.64 -2.37 7.67
N ASN A 199 7.94 -1.45 8.60
CA ASN A 199 9.28 -0.90 8.75
C ASN A 199 10.32 -1.98 9.07
N TRP A 200 9.98 -2.95 9.92
CA TRP A 200 10.86 -4.09 10.20
C TRP A 200 11.04 -5.00 8.98
N LEU A 201 9.97 -5.32 8.25
CA LEU A 201 10.00 -6.15 7.04
C LEU A 201 10.90 -5.52 5.96
N VAL A 202 10.76 -4.21 5.73
CA VAL A 202 11.60 -3.44 4.80
C VAL A 202 13.06 -3.44 5.25
N LYS A 203 13.32 -3.18 6.54
CA LYS A 203 14.69 -3.20 7.10
C LYS A 203 15.36 -4.57 6.94
N LYS A 204 14.59 -5.66 6.99
CA LYS A 204 15.06 -7.04 6.77
C LYS A 204 15.08 -7.46 5.30
N LYS A 205 14.75 -6.56 4.37
CA LYS A 205 14.64 -6.83 2.92
C LYS A 205 13.65 -7.97 2.60
N LEU A 206 12.60 -8.10 3.41
CA LEU A 206 11.51 -9.06 3.22
C LEU A 206 10.34 -8.46 2.42
N LYS A 207 10.31 -7.12 2.32
CA LYS A 207 9.50 -6.33 1.39
C LYS A 207 10.35 -5.19 0.82
N HIS A 208 9.87 -4.58 -0.26
CA HIS A 208 10.39 -3.32 -0.78
C HIS A 208 9.39 -2.20 -0.55
N GLY A 209 9.92 -0.99 -0.36
CA GLY A 209 9.12 0.23 -0.39
C GLY A 209 9.03 0.77 -1.81
N CYS A 210 9.33 2.05 -1.96
CA CYS A 210 9.25 2.74 -3.23
C CYS A 210 10.40 2.37 -4.16
N MET A 211 10.06 1.94 -5.38
CA MET A 211 11.01 1.74 -6.47
C MET A 211 10.94 2.91 -7.46
N THR A 212 12.09 3.49 -7.78
CA THR A 212 12.18 4.56 -8.79
C THR A 212 12.42 3.92 -10.15
N LEU A 213 11.50 4.12 -11.08
CA LEU A 213 11.70 3.76 -12.48
C LEU A 213 12.71 4.73 -13.13
N PRO A 214 13.46 4.30 -14.16
CA PRO A 214 14.31 5.20 -14.92
C PRO A 214 13.47 6.36 -15.47
N GLU A 215 13.79 7.58 -15.05
CA GLU A 215 13.25 8.79 -15.68
C GLU A 215 13.83 8.84 -17.10
N GLY A 216 12.96 8.74 -18.10
CA GLY A 216 13.34 8.45 -19.48
C GLY A 216 14.54 9.26 -20.01
N GLY A 217 15.56 8.53 -20.47
CA GLY A 217 16.05 8.76 -21.82
C GLY A 217 15.03 8.16 -22.79
N GLU A 218 14.84 8.83 -23.93
CA GLU A 218 13.92 8.51 -25.03
C GLU A 218 13.53 7.02 -25.17
N HIS A 219 12.23 6.79 -25.36
CA HIS A 219 11.74 5.56 -25.97
C HIS A 219 12.38 5.43 -27.36
N THR A 220 13.49 4.70 -27.48
CA THR A 220 13.93 4.19 -28.78
C THR A 220 13.15 2.90 -29.06
N GLU A 221 11.96 3.04 -29.64
CA GLU A 221 11.37 1.96 -30.41
C GLU A 221 12.28 1.67 -31.61
N GLY A 222 12.49 0.38 -31.87
CA GLY A 222 13.44 -0.06 -32.89
C GLY A 222 13.05 0.39 -34.30
N HIS A 223 14.01 0.99 -35.00
CA HIS A 223 14.10 0.87 -36.46
C HIS A 223 15.57 0.83 -36.90
N MET A 224 15.80 0.02 -37.93
CA MET A 224 17.09 -0.31 -38.50
C MET A 224 17.84 0.90 -39.07
N ALA A 225 19.17 0.77 -39.05
CA ALA A 225 20.19 1.26 -39.98
C ALA A 225 20.05 2.69 -40.56
N HIS A 226 21.10 3.51 -40.36
CA HIS A 226 22.02 3.91 -41.45
C HIS A 226 23.21 4.72 -40.88
N HIS A 227 24.38 4.51 -41.48
CA HIS A 227 25.59 5.29 -41.32
C HIS A 227 25.35 6.79 -41.48
N HIS A 228 26.05 7.63 -40.71
CA HIS A 228 26.83 8.76 -41.23
C HIS A 228 27.80 9.29 -40.16
N GLU A 229 29.03 9.52 -40.60
CA GLU A 229 30.16 10.06 -39.85
C GLU A 229 30.06 11.58 -39.65
N GLU A 230 30.74 12.01 -38.58
CA GLU A 230 31.47 13.28 -38.40
C GLU A 230 30.77 14.58 -37.94
N HIS A 231 31.56 15.28 -37.10
CA HIS A 231 31.47 16.66 -36.61
C HIS A 231 30.44 17.00 -35.52
N GLU A 232 30.90 17.03 -34.25
CA GLU A 232 31.16 18.28 -33.51
C GLU A 232 31.68 17.97 -32.10
N ALA A 233 33.01 17.98 -31.98
CA ALA A 233 33.70 18.02 -30.71
C ALA A 233 33.79 19.49 -30.25
N HIS A 234 33.13 19.84 -29.14
CA HIS A 234 33.55 20.82 -28.12
C HIS A 234 32.37 21.34 -27.29
N SER A 235 31.71 20.47 -26.50
CA SER A 235 30.89 20.92 -25.34
C SER A 235 30.58 19.82 -24.32
N GLN A 236 31.05 18.59 -24.50
CA GLN A 236 30.58 17.44 -23.70
C GLN A 236 31.54 16.96 -22.60
N THR A 237 32.72 17.57 -22.46
CA THR A 237 33.74 17.04 -21.53
C THR A 237 33.41 17.30 -20.05
N GLN A 238 32.53 18.25 -19.72
CA GLN A 238 32.19 18.56 -18.31
C GLN A 238 30.91 17.86 -17.81
N ALA A 239 30.00 17.44 -18.69
CA ALA A 239 28.79 16.70 -18.32
C ALA A 239 29.01 15.17 -18.22
N LYS A 240 30.06 14.64 -18.88
CA LYS A 240 30.32 13.19 -18.94
C LYS A 240 31.03 12.61 -17.71
N MET A 241 31.60 13.46 -16.84
CA MET A 241 32.30 13.03 -15.61
C MET A 241 31.37 12.77 -14.42
N ILE A 242 30.11 13.23 -14.46
CA ILE A 242 29.12 12.95 -13.40
C ILE A 242 28.19 11.78 -13.81
N GLY A 243 27.92 11.60 -15.12
CA GLY A 243 27.01 10.57 -15.64
C GLY A 243 27.57 9.13 -15.70
N SER A 244 28.87 8.92 -15.46
CA SER A 244 29.50 7.59 -15.63
C SER A 244 29.53 6.72 -14.36
N LYS A 245 29.07 7.21 -13.20
CA LYS A 245 29.08 6.46 -11.93
C LYS A 245 27.73 5.89 -11.48
N GLY A 246 26.72 5.92 -12.36
CA GLY A 246 25.38 5.39 -12.08
C GLY A 246 25.12 3.97 -12.57
N ARG A 247 26.11 3.25 -13.10
CA ARG A 247 25.94 1.87 -13.58
C ARG A 247 26.08 0.86 -12.43
N HIS A 248 25.30 1.04 -11.39
CA HIS A 248 24.99 -0.02 -10.44
C HIS A 248 23.50 -0.31 -10.58
N ALA A 249 23.17 -1.23 -11.49
CA ALA A 249 22.02 -2.08 -11.27
C ALA A 249 22.27 -2.81 -9.96
N HIS A 250 21.88 -2.19 -8.84
CA HIS A 250 21.82 -2.88 -7.57
C HIS A 250 20.79 -3.97 -7.76
N THR A 251 21.24 -5.20 -7.94
CA THR A 251 20.45 -6.39 -7.70
C THR A 251 19.94 -6.25 -6.26
N HIS A 252 18.67 -5.87 -6.13
CA HIS A 252 17.99 -5.79 -4.85
C HIS A 252 17.75 -7.22 -4.36
N GLU A 253 18.82 -7.88 -3.89
CA GLU A 253 18.71 -9.22 -3.31
C GLU A 253 17.76 -9.17 -2.10
N MET A 254 16.63 -9.83 -2.27
CA MET A 254 15.63 -10.02 -1.24
C MET A 254 16.17 -10.97 -0.16
N GLY A 255 15.98 -10.59 1.09
CA GLY A 255 16.20 -11.49 2.21
C GLY A 255 15.15 -12.60 2.22
N SER A 256 15.47 -13.71 2.87
CA SER A 256 14.46 -14.70 3.25
C SER A 256 14.76 -15.23 4.64
N LEU A 257 13.73 -15.36 5.46
CA LEU A 257 13.85 -16.01 6.77
C LEU A 257 13.72 -17.53 6.61
N PRO A 258 14.34 -18.33 7.50
CA PRO A 258 14.04 -19.75 7.67
C PRO A 258 12.54 -19.99 7.90
N LEU A 259 11.99 -21.08 7.34
CA LEU A 259 10.56 -21.37 7.38
C LEU A 259 10.01 -21.48 8.82
N ASN A 260 10.77 -22.05 9.75
CA ASN A 260 10.41 -22.14 11.16
C ASN A 260 10.20 -20.75 11.79
N ILE A 261 11.06 -19.79 11.46
CA ILE A 261 10.93 -18.42 11.94
C ILE A 261 9.71 -17.75 11.30
N GLN A 262 9.49 -17.96 9.99
CA GLN A 262 8.29 -17.43 9.32
C GLN A 262 7.01 -17.93 9.98
N LEU A 263 6.90 -19.23 10.23
CA LEU A 263 5.74 -19.83 10.88
C LEU A 263 5.52 -19.30 12.31
N GLN A 264 6.60 -19.03 13.05
CA GLN A 264 6.50 -18.41 14.38
C GLN A 264 5.90 -17.01 14.30
N TYR A 265 6.40 -16.13 13.44
CA TYR A 265 5.85 -14.77 13.29
C TYR A 265 4.40 -14.79 12.81
N VAL A 266 4.07 -15.67 11.86
CA VAL A 266 2.69 -15.86 11.38
C VAL A 266 1.79 -16.32 12.54
N GLY A 267 2.17 -17.38 13.25
CA GLY A 267 1.40 -17.90 14.39
C GLY A 267 1.20 -16.87 15.50
N ILE A 268 2.25 -16.13 15.86
CA ILE A 268 2.16 -15.05 16.86
C ILE A 268 1.22 -13.94 16.37
N SER A 269 1.34 -13.50 15.11
CA SER A 269 0.49 -12.43 14.58
C SER A 269 -0.99 -12.83 14.54
N PHE A 270 -1.32 -14.07 14.19
CA PHE A 270 -2.70 -14.57 14.26
C PHE A 270 -3.19 -14.75 15.70
N ALA A 271 -2.33 -15.21 16.62
CA ALA A 271 -2.71 -15.33 18.03
C ALA A 271 -3.07 -13.98 18.64
N ILE A 272 -2.27 -12.94 18.36
CA ILE A 272 -2.56 -11.57 18.81
C ILE A 272 -3.84 -11.04 18.18
N LEU A 273 -4.01 -11.23 16.86
CA LEU A 273 -5.23 -10.80 16.17
C LEU A 273 -6.46 -11.48 16.75
N LEU A 274 -6.41 -12.79 16.99
CA LEU A 274 -7.49 -13.55 17.61
C LEU A 274 -7.80 -13.05 19.02
N ILE A 275 -6.79 -12.75 19.84
CA ILE A 275 -7.00 -12.16 21.17
C ILE A 275 -7.74 -10.83 21.06
N ILE A 276 -7.36 -9.96 20.11
CA ILE A 276 -8.05 -8.68 19.89
C ILE A 276 -9.50 -8.91 19.48
N VAL A 277 -9.75 -9.82 18.53
CA VAL A 277 -11.12 -10.18 18.10
C VAL A 277 -11.94 -10.71 19.28
N LEU A 278 -11.38 -11.57 20.12
CA LEU A 278 -12.06 -12.11 21.30
C LEU A 278 -12.35 -11.04 22.36
N ILE A 279 -11.40 -10.11 22.59
CA ILE A 279 -11.62 -8.95 23.46
C ILE A 279 -12.75 -8.09 22.91
N MET A 280 -12.75 -7.80 21.61
CA MET A 280 -13.81 -7.00 20.97
C MET A 280 -15.16 -7.72 21.00
N ALA A 281 -15.18 -9.04 20.86
CA ALA A 281 -16.40 -9.86 20.95
C ALA A 281 -17.06 -9.79 22.33
N PHE A 282 -16.32 -9.47 23.39
CA PHE A 282 -16.87 -9.22 24.73
C PHE A 282 -17.68 -7.92 24.78
N PHE A 283 -17.27 -6.89 24.03
CA PHE A 283 -17.95 -5.58 24.00
C PHE A 283 -19.04 -5.51 22.93
N VAL A 284 -18.83 -6.18 21.79
CA VAL A 284 -19.75 -6.25 20.66
C VAL A 284 -19.91 -7.73 20.28
N PRO A 285 -21.01 -8.39 20.69
CA PRO A 285 -21.15 -9.82 20.49
C PRO A 285 -21.06 -10.23 19.01
N LEU A 286 -20.08 -11.08 18.70
CA LEU A 286 -20.00 -11.74 17.41
C LEU A 286 -21.00 -12.90 17.41
N LYS A 287 -22.02 -12.82 16.57
CA LYS A 287 -22.81 -13.99 16.19
C LYS A 287 -21.93 -14.78 15.22
N VAL A 288 -21.73 -16.07 15.50
CA VAL A 288 -21.03 -17.02 14.63
C VAL A 288 -22.06 -17.84 13.89
#